data_AF-B7L3H7-F1
#
_entry.id   AF-B7L3H7-F1
#
_cell.length_a   1.000
_cell.length_b   1.000
_cell.length_c   1.000
_cell.angle_alpha   90.00
_cell.angle_beta   90.00
_cell.angle_gamma   90.00
#
_symmetry.space_group_name_H-M   'P 1'
#
loop_
_entity.id
_entity.type
_entity.pdbx_description
1 polymer ?
#
loop_
_entity_poly.entity_id
_entity_poly.type
_entity_poly.pdbx_seq_one_letter_code
_entity_poly.pdbx_strand_id
1 'polypeptide(L)'
;MGEKASYFVENANFDALVAAMNGSPKPLALIGAGASIPSGYPSWDGLVKGLGELVVARIQNVAGRRGGQIPPKYESFLKGQDPAWQAEEYRRMIGRTAFNAYIRETFRARSHVAEPYHLIAKLCFLHYLTTNFDPCIASALRAAGKPNKVIDWHEIDALNSFICDIANGDGRQYVVHLHGRHVEPGKVVLTESSYVERYLATDDTRLKLLAVFMTHPVVFIGFSMTDPDLTQLMREVTARLRRTPPRHFAILGAESTEEEIGTASRMIGKFGVQPVFYRTIKLDQERYDHGGLLELLHRVGVRTGLDVASRSAEMVIRTAPASMSAYDSDPNKGRFGGSPEQNGRRLRLVSSRVVEREEWMSLTLAVERVGDAPPLEGSVRLYMHPTFPEDEYDVKVTGGTARDTVLSTGAFTVGAVADGGRTRLELDLAQENSLPPWFIGR
;
A
#
# COMPACT_ATOMS: atom_id res chain seq x y z
N MET A 1 -31.85 4.23 4.68
CA MET A 1 -30.88 4.60 3.62
C MET A 1 -29.79 5.42 4.28
N GLY A 2 -28.76 4.77 4.81
CA GLY A 2 -27.53 5.48 5.18
C GLY A 2 -26.67 5.54 3.93
N GLU A 3 -26.30 6.74 3.48
CA GLU A 3 -25.23 6.90 2.48
C GLU A 3 -24.00 6.14 3.00
N LYS A 4 -23.46 5.22 2.19
CA LYS A 4 -22.10 4.74 2.44
C LYS A 4 -21.22 5.98 2.41
N ALA A 5 -20.58 6.31 3.54
CA ALA A 5 -19.62 7.40 3.58
C ALA A 5 -18.56 7.13 2.51
N SER A 6 -18.53 7.99 1.48
CA SER A 6 -17.54 7.94 0.41
C SER A 6 -16.15 8.08 1.04
N TYR A 7 -15.22 7.15 0.79
CA TYR A 7 -13.85 7.26 1.32
C TYR A 7 -13.08 8.41 0.66
N PHE A 8 -13.67 9.02 -0.35
CA PHE A 8 -13.12 10.14 -1.08
C PHE A 8 -14.23 11.08 -1.58
N VAL A 9 -14.03 12.38 -1.40
CA VAL A 9 -14.92 13.42 -1.91
C VAL A 9 -14.19 14.18 -3.01
N GLU A 10 -14.78 14.22 -4.21
CA GLU A 10 -14.25 15.02 -5.31
C GLU A 10 -14.32 16.51 -4.96
N ASN A 11 -13.22 17.21 -5.16
CA ASN A 11 -13.07 18.63 -4.86
C ASN A 11 -12.27 19.34 -5.96
N ALA A 12 -12.07 20.64 -5.82
CA ALA A 12 -11.34 21.44 -6.81
C ALA A 12 -9.91 20.94 -7.09
N ASN A 13 -9.20 20.40 -6.09
CA ASN A 13 -7.85 19.86 -6.29
C ASN A 13 -7.88 18.54 -7.06
N PHE A 14 -8.91 17.71 -6.86
CA PHE A 14 -9.13 16.51 -7.67
C PHE A 14 -9.46 16.87 -9.12
N ASP A 15 -10.35 17.85 -9.34
CA ASP A 15 -10.66 18.31 -10.70
C ASP A 15 -9.42 18.88 -11.40
N ALA A 16 -8.58 19.62 -10.66
CA ALA A 16 -7.30 20.10 -11.16
C ALA A 16 -6.32 18.97 -11.51
N LEU A 17 -6.26 17.90 -10.70
CA LEU A 17 -5.48 16.70 -11.00
C LEU A 17 -6.00 16.02 -12.28
N VAL A 18 -7.31 15.81 -12.41
CA VAL A 18 -7.93 15.24 -13.62
C VAL A 18 -7.62 16.09 -14.85
N ALA A 19 -7.74 17.41 -14.74
CA ALA A 19 -7.38 18.34 -15.81
C ALA A 19 -5.90 18.23 -16.20
N ALA A 20 -5.00 18.11 -15.22
CA ALA A 20 -3.58 17.90 -15.48
C ALA A 20 -3.31 16.57 -16.19
N MET A 21 -3.97 15.48 -15.78
CA MET A 21 -3.84 14.15 -16.41
C MET A 21 -4.32 14.12 -17.87
N ASN A 22 -5.29 14.96 -18.22
CA ASN A 22 -5.76 15.15 -19.61
C ASN A 22 -4.96 16.21 -20.38
N GLY A 23 -4.08 16.95 -19.71
CA GLY A 23 -3.31 18.04 -20.28
C GLY A 23 -2.07 17.60 -21.06
N SER A 24 -1.42 18.57 -21.69
CA SER A 24 -0.11 18.41 -22.34
C SER A 24 0.90 19.43 -21.77
N PRO A 25 2.09 19.00 -21.31
CA PRO A 25 2.50 17.61 -21.19
C PRO A 25 1.73 16.89 -20.07
N LYS A 26 1.47 15.59 -20.25
CA LYS A 26 0.92 14.74 -19.19
C LYS A 26 1.86 14.71 -17.98
N PRO A 27 1.35 14.48 -16.75
CA PRO A 27 2.20 14.44 -15.57
C PRO A 27 3.10 13.20 -15.56
N LEU A 28 4.26 13.36 -14.91
CA LEU A 28 5.09 12.26 -14.43
C LEU A 28 4.51 11.74 -13.11
N ALA A 29 4.64 10.43 -12.85
CA ALA A 29 4.37 9.88 -11.51
C ALA A 29 5.68 9.75 -10.73
N LEU A 30 5.72 10.23 -9.49
CA LEU A 30 6.81 9.94 -8.56
C LEU A 30 6.28 9.07 -7.42
N ILE A 31 6.73 7.81 -7.38
CA ILE A 31 6.20 6.79 -6.49
C ILE A 31 7.17 6.55 -5.32
N GLY A 32 6.68 6.72 -4.10
CA GLY A 32 7.42 6.45 -2.86
C GLY A 32 7.04 5.10 -2.22
N ALA A 33 7.70 4.79 -1.09
CA ALA A 33 7.64 3.49 -0.46
C ALA A 33 6.23 3.09 0.02
N GLY A 34 5.35 4.07 0.30
CA GLY A 34 3.97 3.81 0.73
C GLY A 34 3.17 2.98 -0.28
N ALA A 35 3.46 3.11 -1.59
CA ALA A 35 2.80 2.29 -2.62
C ALA A 35 3.31 0.83 -2.63
N SER A 36 4.50 0.56 -2.11
CA SER A 36 5.10 -0.78 -2.06
C SER A 36 4.65 -1.62 -0.87
N ILE A 37 4.12 -0.99 0.17
CA ILE A 37 3.70 -1.66 1.41
C ILE A 37 2.66 -2.76 1.18
N PRO A 38 1.59 -2.56 0.40
CA PRO A 38 0.62 -3.64 0.15
C PRO A 38 1.19 -4.82 -0.65
N SER A 39 2.28 -4.59 -1.41
CA SER A 39 3.04 -5.67 -2.06
C SER A 39 4.02 -6.37 -1.09
N GLY A 40 3.97 -5.95 0.19
CA GLY A 40 4.68 -6.47 1.35
C GLY A 40 6.14 -5.99 1.47
N TYR A 41 6.53 -4.95 0.74
CA TYR A 41 7.84 -4.32 0.92
C TYR A 41 7.79 -3.36 2.12
N PRO A 42 8.90 -3.16 2.85
CA PRO A 42 8.90 -2.30 4.02
C PRO A 42 8.80 -0.82 3.63
N SER A 43 8.30 0.00 4.56
CA SER A 43 8.56 1.44 4.56
C SER A 43 10.06 1.72 4.80
N TRP A 44 10.50 2.97 4.64
CA TRP A 44 11.88 3.34 4.96
C TRP A 44 12.22 3.13 6.44
N ASP A 45 11.31 3.51 7.34
CA ASP A 45 11.48 3.26 8.78
C ASP A 45 11.52 1.76 9.09
N GLY A 46 10.64 0.97 8.45
CA GLY A 46 10.65 -0.48 8.57
C GLY A 46 11.93 -1.12 8.05
N LEU A 47 12.51 -0.58 6.96
CA LEU A 47 13.77 -1.04 6.39
C LEU A 47 14.93 -0.80 7.35
N VAL A 48 15.03 0.41 7.92
CA VAL A 48 16.08 0.79 8.86
C VAL A 48 15.94 0.03 10.18
N LYS A 49 14.70 -0.19 10.67
CA LYS A 49 14.42 -1.06 11.82
C LYS A 49 14.93 -2.49 11.58
N GLY A 50 14.59 -3.09 10.44
CA GLY A 50 15.04 -4.45 10.10
C GLY A 50 16.56 -4.56 9.90
N LEU A 51 17.24 -3.49 9.44
CA LEU A 51 18.71 -3.42 9.46
C LEU A 51 19.26 -3.46 10.89
N GLY A 52 18.65 -2.72 11.81
CA GLY A 52 19.01 -2.75 13.24
C GLY A 52 18.83 -4.14 13.86
N GLU A 53 17.73 -4.82 13.55
CA GLU A 53 17.49 -6.21 14.01
C GLU A 53 18.54 -7.18 13.45
N LEU A 54 18.94 -7.03 12.18
CA LEU A 54 20.01 -7.82 11.58
C LEU A 54 21.36 -7.59 12.27
N VAL A 55 21.66 -6.35 12.65
CA VAL A 55 22.88 -6.00 13.42
C VAL A 55 22.87 -6.75 14.76
N VAL A 56 21.75 -6.71 15.49
CA VAL A 56 21.58 -7.43 16.76
C VAL A 56 21.84 -8.93 16.57
N ALA A 57 21.16 -9.55 15.61
CA ALA A 57 21.27 -10.98 15.35
C ALA A 57 22.72 -11.40 15.01
N ARG A 58 23.46 -10.57 14.25
CA ARG A 58 24.87 -10.85 13.94
C ARG A 58 25.79 -10.72 15.15
N ILE A 59 25.61 -9.68 15.98
CA ILE A 59 26.40 -9.51 17.21
C ILE A 59 26.17 -10.70 18.16
N GLN A 60 24.91 -11.16 18.29
CA GLN A 60 24.57 -12.34 19.10
C GLN A 60 25.25 -13.62 18.60
N ASN A 61 25.24 -13.87 17.29
CA ASN A 61 25.87 -15.04 16.68
C ASN A 61 27.39 -15.06 16.86
N VAL A 62 28.05 -13.89 16.84
CA VAL A 62 29.50 -13.79 17.08
C VAL A 62 29.84 -13.95 18.57
N ALA A 63 28.99 -13.47 19.48
CA ALA A 63 29.24 -13.50 20.92
C ALA A 63 28.84 -14.81 21.63
N GLY A 64 28.14 -15.73 20.95
CA GLY A 64 27.71 -17.02 21.52
C GLY A 64 26.73 -16.90 22.70
N ARG A 65 26.13 -15.71 22.92
CA ARG A 65 25.23 -15.43 24.05
C ARG A 65 23.78 -15.35 23.56
N ARG A 66 22.89 -16.17 24.14
CA ARG A 66 21.44 -16.03 23.99
C ARG A 66 20.98 -14.78 24.76
N GLY A 67 20.41 -13.79 24.06
CA GLY A 67 19.77 -12.60 24.67
C GLY A 67 20.50 -11.25 24.54
N GLY A 68 21.33 -11.03 23.51
CA GLY A 68 22.05 -9.75 23.37
C GLY A 68 21.21 -8.62 22.78
N GLN A 69 21.08 -7.48 23.46
CA GLN A 69 20.66 -6.22 22.84
C GLN A 69 21.80 -5.66 21.96
N ILE A 70 21.51 -4.66 21.11
CA ILE A 70 22.56 -3.76 20.61
C ILE A 70 23.38 -3.33 21.84
N PRO A 71 24.74 -3.39 21.85
CA PRO A 71 25.50 -2.94 23.02
C PRO A 71 24.97 -1.56 23.44
N PRO A 72 24.60 -1.32 24.71
CA PRO A 72 23.85 -0.12 25.12
C PRO A 72 24.46 1.22 24.67
N LYS A 73 25.77 1.23 24.39
CA LYS A 73 26.49 2.36 23.81
C LYS A 73 26.05 2.75 22.39
N TYR A 74 25.54 1.81 21.58
CA TYR A 74 25.11 2.06 20.20
C TYR A 74 23.62 2.36 20.12
N GLU A 75 22.79 1.74 20.97
CA GLU A 75 21.35 2.00 21.00
C GLU A 75 21.04 3.44 21.44
N SER A 76 21.76 3.95 22.43
CA SER A 76 21.67 5.36 22.85
C SER A 76 22.22 6.34 21.83
N PHE A 77 23.23 5.94 21.04
CA PHE A 77 23.86 6.79 20.01
C PHE A 77 23.02 6.91 18.74
N LEU A 78 22.29 5.85 18.36
CA LEU A 78 21.51 5.82 17.13
C LEU A 78 20.07 6.30 17.33
N LYS A 79 19.54 6.25 18.55
CA LYS A 79 18.18 6.71 18.84
C LYS A 79 18.03 8.21 18.56
N GLY A 80 17.10 8.57 17.67
CA GLY A 80 16.82 9.96 17.28
C GLY A 80 17.78 10.56 16.26
N GLN A 81 18.73 9.79 15.73
CA GLN A 81 19.57 10.21 14.60
C GLN A 81 18.84 10.08 13.27
N ASP A 82 19.34 10.81 12.27
CA ASP A 82 18.82 10.75 10.90
C ASP A 82 18.87 9.30 10.32
N PRO A 83 17.82 8.83 9.62
CA PRO A 83 17.77 7.47 9.08
C PRO A 83 18.93 7.10 8.15
N ALA A 84 19.44 8.03 7.34
CA ALA A 84 20.55 7.77 6.43
C ALA A 84 21.85 7.54 7.20
N TRP A 85 22.05 8.28 8.30
CA TRP A 85 23.17 8.05 9.21
C TRP A 85 23.04 6.72 9.96
N GLN A 86 21.84 6.37 10.44
CA GLN A 86 21.60 5.06 11.05
C GLN A 86 21.95 3.92 10.09
N ALA A 87 21.53 4.00 8.84
CA ALA A 87 21.86 3.01 7.81
C ALA A 87 23.37 2.93 7.53
N GLU A 88 24.09 4.06 7.54
CA GLU A 88 25.56 4.10 7.41
C GLU A 88 26.24 3.31 8.55
N GLU A 89 25.84 3.56 9.79
CA GLU A 89 26.40 2.88 10.96
C GLU A 89 26.06 1.39 10.97
N TYR A 90 24.81 1.02 10.65
CA TYR A 90 24.45 -0.39 10.50
C TYR A 90 25.28 -1.09 9.42
N ARG A 91 25.48 -0.45 8.26
CA ARG A 91 26.34 -0.97 7.19
C ARG A 91 27.78 -1.18 7.67
N ARG A 92 28.34 -0.25 8.45
CA ARG A 92 29.70 -0.38 9.02
C ARG A 92 29.79 -1.58 9.97
N MET A 93 28.77 -1.80 10.79
CA MET A 93 28.76 -2.91 11.76
C MET A 93 28.61 -4.28 11.11
N ILE A 94 27.71 -4.45 10.13
CA ILE A 94 27.46 -5.76 9.50
C ILE A 94 28.36 -6.03 8.29
N GLY A 95 29.03 -4.99 7.77
CA GLY A 95 29.85 -5.02 6.57
C GLY A 95 29.04 -4.94 5.27
N ARG A 96 29.68 -4.45 4.22
CA ARG A 96 29.06 -4.20 2.89
C ARG A 96 28.39 -5.44 2.30
N THR A 97 29.00 -6.62 2.44
CA THR A 97 28.45 -7.86 1.88
C THR A 97 27.10 -8.23 2.50
N ALA A 98 26.98 -8.14 3.82
CA ALA A 98 25.74 -8.49 4.52
C ALA A 98 24.65 -7.44 4.28
N PHE A 99 25.02 -6.16 4.30
CA PHE A 99 24.12 -5.07 3.94
C PHE A 99 23.56 -5.25 2.52
N ASN A 100 24.43 -5.50 1.53
CA ASN A 100 24.01 -5.71 0.15
C ASN A 100 23.09 -6.93 0.00
N ALA A 101 23.39 -8.03 0.70
CA ALA A 101 22.55 -9.22 0.71
C ALA A 101 21.17 -8.92 1.31
N TYR A 102 21.12 -8.17 2.41
CA TYR A 102 19.88 -7.77 3.06
C TYR A 102 18.99 -6.92 2.14
N ILE A 103 19.55 -5.91 1.47
CA ILE A 103 18.79 -5.08 0.52
C ILE A 103 18.27 -5.94 -0.64
N ARG A 104 19.13 -6.78 -1.23
CA ARG A 104 18.74 -7.66 -2.33
C ARG A 104 17.60 -8.60 -1.94
N GLU A 105 17.68 -9.23 -0.77
CA GLU A 105 16.69 -10.19 -0.30
C GLU A 105 15.37 -9.50 0.09
N THR A 106 15.44 -8.38 0.79
CA THR A 106 14.26 -7.61 1.24
C THR A 106 13.40 -7.15 0.06
N PHE A 107 14.07 -6.69 -1.00
CA PHE A 107 13.44 -6.09 -2.17
C PHE A 107 13.40 -6.99 -3.41
N ARG A 108 13.73 -8.28 -3.25
CA ARG A 108 13.66 -9.25 -4.35
C ARG A 108 12.29 -9.22 -5.03
N ALA A 109 12.26 -9.51 -6.32
CA ALA A 109 11.02 -9.63 -7.06
C ALA A 109 10.09 -10.68 -6.42
N ARG A 110 8.81 -10.32 -6.28
CA ARG A 110 7.76 -11.19 -5.76
C ARG A 110 6.85 -11.64 -6.89
N SER A 111 6.18 -12.77 -6.72
CA SER A 111 5.27 -13.34 -7.73
C SER A 111 4.02 -12.50 -7.94
N HIS A 112 3.62 -11.72 -6.94
CA HIS A 112 2.44 -10.86 -6.99
C HIS A 112 2.80 -9.42 -6.61
N VAL A 113 2.29 -8.48 -7.40
CA VAL A 113 2.26 -7.04 -7.09
C VAL A 113 0.84 -6.72 -6.65
N ALA A 114 0.66 -5.98 -5.57
CA ALA A 114 -0.65 -5.57 -5.09
C ALA A 114 -1.07 -4.21 -5.68
N GLU A 115 -2.31 -3.81 -5.44
CA GLU A 115 -2.69 -2.40 -5.59
C GLU A 115 -1.88 -1.52 -4.61
N PRO A 116 -1.60 -0.24 -4.93
CA PRO A 116 -2.18 0.59 -6.00
C PRO A 116 -1.44 0.50 -7.36
N TYR A 117 -0.42 -0.34 -7.51
CA TYR A 117 0.42 -0.31 -8.71
C TYR A 117 -0.31 -0.65 -10.01
N HIS A 118 -1.34 -1.51 -9.95
CA HIS A 118 -2.11 -1.86 -11.14
C HIS A 118 -2.96 -0.66 -11.60
N LEU A 119 -3.61 0.05 -10.68
CA LEU A 119 -4.30 1.31 -10.99
C LEU A 119 -3.32 2.37 -11.50
N ILE A 120 -2.18 2.58 -10.83
CA ILE A 120 -1.15 3.56 -11.26
C ILE A 120 -0.64 3.25 -12.68
N ALA A 121 -0.41 1.97 -12.99
CA ALA A 121 -0.03 1.54 -14.32
C ALA A 121 -1.14 1.85 -15.35
N LYS A 122 -2.41 1.66 -15.00
CA LYS A 122 -3.56 1.96 -15.89
C LYS A 122 -3.71 3.45 -16.21
N LEU A 123 -3.39 4.36 -15.27
CA LEU A 123 -3.54 5.82 -15.42
C LEU A 123 -2.70 6.48 -16.52
N CYS A 124 -1.78 5.75 -17.18
CA CYS A 124 -1.03 6.24 -18.35
C CYS A 124 -0.27 7.56 -18.11
N PHE A 125 0.45 7.67 -16.99
CA PHE A 125 1.40 8.77 -16.76
C PHE A 125 2.42 8.86 -17.90
N LEU A 126 3.01 10.03 -18.10
CA LEU A 126 4.02 10.24 -19.15
C LEU A 126 5.19 9.26 -18.95
N HIS A 127 5.83 9.35 -17.78
CA HIS A 127 6.84 8.41 -17.29
C HIS A 127 6.74 8.25 -15.78
N TYR A 128 7.44 7.25 -15.23
CA TYR A 128 7.43 6.89 -13.82
C TYR A 128 8.81 7.09 -13.21
N LEU A 129 8.88 7.81 -12.11
CA LEU A 129 10.05 7.97 -11.28
C LEU A 129 9.77 7.30 -9.94
N THR A 130 10.78 6.72 -9.30
CA THR A 130 10.61 6.14 -7.97
C THR A 130 11.90 6.20 -7.17
N THR A 131 11.78 6.37 -5.86
CA THR A 131 12.87 6.18 -4.90
C THR A 131 12.94 4.74 -4.38
N ASN A 132 12.01 3.87 -4.77
CA ASN A 132 11.93 2.51 -4.24
C ASN A 132 12.90 1.57 -4.96
N PHE A 133 13.34 0.53 -4.24
CA PHE A 133 14.28 -0.48 -4.77
C PHE A 133 13.59 -1.68 -5.42
N ASP A 134 12.28 -1.84 -5.18
CA ASP A 134 11.47 -2.94 -5.69
C ASP A 134 11.10 -2.78 -7.18
N PRO A 135 10.68 -3.87 -7.86
CA PRO A 135 10.33 -3.82 -9.28
C PRO A 135 8.83 -3.58 -9.54
N CYS A 136 8.01 -3.13 -8.57
CA CYS A 136 6.55 -3.21 -8.66
C CYS A 136 5.95 -2.45 -9.83
N ILE A 137 6.35 -1.19 -10.04
CA ILE A 137 5.77 -0.37 -11.13
C ILE A 137 6.09 -0.96 -12.50
N ALA A 138 7.33 -1.40 -12.72
CA ALA A 138 7.73 -2.01 -13.98
C ALA A 138 6.98 -3.32 -14.23
N SER A 139 6.77 -4.12 -13.17
CA SER A 139 5.97 -5.35 -13.22
C SER A 139 4.49 -5.07 -13.52
N ALA A 140 3.89 -4.05 -12.89
CA ALA A 140 2.50 -3.67 -13.12
C ALA A 140 2.28 -3.12 -14.54
N LEU A 141 3.23 -2.34 -15.07
CA LEU A 141 3.20 -1.90 -16.47
C LEU A 141 3.26 -3.07 -17.44
N ARG A 142 4.15 -4.05 -17.22
CA ARG A 142 4.21 -5.26 -18.05
C ARG A 142 2.92 -6.06 -17.97
N ALA A 143 2.34 -6.24 -16.78
CA ALA A 143 1.07 -6.93 -16.59
C ALA A 143 -0.10 -6.20 -17.29
N ALA A 144 -0.03 -4.88 -17.40
CA ALA A 144 -0.98 -4.06 -18.16
C ALA A 144 -0.69 -4.00 -19.67
N GLY A 145 0.27 -4.77 -20.18
CA GLY A 145 0.66 -4.77 -21.59
C GLY A 145 1.38 -3.51 -22.06
N LYS A 146 1.92 -2.70 -21.13
CA LYS A 146 2.58 -1.42 -21.44
C LYS A 146 4.10 -1.61 -21.53
N PRO A 147 4.70 -1.48 -22.72
CA PRO A 147 6.13 -1.61 -22.88
C PRO A 147 6.84 -0.48 -22.11
N ASN A 148 7.84 -0.86 -21.33
CA ASN A 148 8.58 0.08 -20.49
C ASN A 148 10.08 -0.19 -20.54
N LYS A 149 10.85 0.89 -20.35
CA LYS A 149 12.30 0.85 -20.20
C LYS A 149 12.65 1.23 -18.76
N VAL A 150 13.25 0.29 -18.04
CA VAL A 150 13.71 0.51 -16.66
C VAL A 150 15.15 1.00 -16.71
N ILE A 151 15.43 2.13 -16.05
CA ILE A 151 16.78 2.69 -15.94
C ILE A 151 17.05 3.08 -14.48
N ASP A 152 18.27 2.88 -14.03
CA ASP A 152 18.76 3.50 -12.80
C ASP A 152 19.35 4.88 -13.10
N TRP A 153 19.17 5.81 -12.17
CA TRP A 153 19.67 7.17 -12.35
C TRP A 153 21.21 7.27 -12.46
N HIS A 154 21.95 6.24 -12.04
CA HIS A 154 23.40 6.21 -12.21
C HIS A 154 23.84 5.75 -13.62
N GLU A 155 22.92 5.32 -14.48
CA GLU A 155 23.17 4.97 -15.89
C GLU A 155 23.16 6.24 -16.76
N ILE A 156 24.28 6.98 -16.77
CA ILE A 156 24.37 8.35 -17.32
C ILE A 156 23.85 8.46 -18.75
N ASP A 157 24.26 7.56 -19.66
CA ASP A 157 23.87 7.63 -21.06
C ASP A 157 22.36 7.43 -21.24
N ALA A 158 21.80 6.41 -20.57
CA ALA A 158 20.38 6.12 -20.62
C ALA A 158 19.54 7.23 -19.96
N LEU A 159 20.04 7.82 -18.87
CA LEU A 159 19.42 8.97 -18.21
C LEU A 159 19.43 10.22 -19.10
N ASN A 160 20.54 10.51 -19.78
CA ASN A 160 20.65 11.65 -20.68
C ASN A 160 19.68 11.50 -21.86
N SER A 161 19.57 10.30 -22.47
CA SER A 161 18.56 10.04 -23.49
C SER A 161 17.14 10.25 -22.94
N PHE A 162 16.84 9.74 -21.75
CA PHE A 162 15.54 9.95 -21.11
C PHE A 162 15.22 11.45 -20.93
N ILE A 163 16.18 12.25 -20.44
CA ILE A 163 15.96 13.69 -20.20
C ILE A 163 15.72 14.44 -21.51
N CYS A 164 16.46 14.12 -22.57
CA CYS A 164 16.25 14.72 -23.89
C CYS A 164 14.89 14.35 -24.51
N ASP A 165 14.45 13.11 -24.31
CA ASP A 165 13.24 12.56 -24.94
C ASP A 165 12.01 12.57 -24.03
N ILE A 166 12.10 13.21 -22.85
CA ILE A 166 11.06 13.16 -21.81
C ILE A 166 9.67 13.60 -22.29
N ALA A 167 9.61 14.47 -23.30
CA ALA A 167 8.37 14.95 -23.94
C ALA A 167 8.04 14.19 -25.24
N ASN A 168 9.05 13.60 -25.89
CA ASN A 168 8.99 13.00 -27.22
C ASN A 168 9.29 11.50 -27.11
N GLY A 169 8.42 10.77 -26.43
CA GLY A 169 8.62 9.33 -26.22
C GLY A 169 8.67 8.55 -27.54
N ASP A 170 9.47 7.49 -27.59
CA ASP A 170 9.53 6.48 -28.66
C ASP A 170 8.34 5.48 -28.62
N GLY A 171 7.26 5.85 -27.93
CA GLY A 171 6.14 4.98 -27.58
C GLY A 171 6.34 4.13 -26.33
N ARG A 172 7.53 4.16 -25.68
CA ARG A 172 7.79 3.44 -24.42
C ARG A 172 7.74 4.39 -23.21
N GLN A 173 7.24 3.86 -22.10
CA GLN A 173 7.28 4.58 -20.82
C GLN A 173 8.60 4.26 -20.09
N TYR A 174 9.28 5.29 -19.60
CA TYR A 174 10.44 5.10 -18.73
C TYR A 174 10.00 4.84 -17.29
N VAL A 175 10.72 3.93 -16.62
CA VAL A 175 10.70 3.72 -15.17
C VAL A 175 12.10 4.05 -14.65
N VAL A 176 12.24 5.21 -14.00
CA VAL A 176 13.51 5.76 -13.54
C VAL A 176 13.64 5.56 -12.03
N HIS A 177 14.61 4.76 -11.61
CA HIS A 177 14.93 4.56 -10.19
C HIS A 177 15.96 5.60 -9.73
N LEU A 178 15.46 6.59 -8.99
CA LEU A 178 16.26 7.69 -8.43
C LEU A 178 17.30 7.16 -7.44
N HIS A 179 16.92 6.20 -6.61
CA HIS A 179 17.78 5.67 -5.55
C HIS A 179 18.36 4.29 -5.88
N GLY A 180 18.35 3.89 -7.15
CA GLY A 180 18.83 2.58 -7.59
C GLY A 180 17.86 1.43 -7.29
N ARG A 181 18.32 0.20 -7.55
CA ARG A 181 17.51 -1.02 -7.43
C ARG A 181 18.17 -2.10 -6.60
N HIS A 182 17.36 -3.00 -6.06
CA HIS A 182 17.80 -4.15 -5.28
C HIS A 182 18.71 -5.15 -6.03
N VAL A 183 18.67 -5.14 -7.37
CA VAL A 183 19.54 -5.98 -8.22
C VAL A 183 21.01 -5.56 -8.10
N GLU A 184 21.25 -4.25 -7.93
CA GLU A 184 22.55 -3.63 -7.74
C GLU A 184 22.62 -2.92 -6.37
N PRO A 185 22.55 -3.67 -5.25
CA PRO A 185 22.44 -3.09 -3.92
C PRO A 185 23.65 -2.24 -3.52
N GLY A 186 24.78 -2.36 -4.21
CA GLY A 186 25.95 -1.51 -4.00
C GLY A 186 25.82 -0.10 -4.57
N LYS A 187 24.76 0.19 -5.33
CA LYS A 187 24.46 1.47 -5.99
C LYS A 187 23.21 2.14 -5.43
N VAL A 188 22.57 1.56 -4.42
CA VAL A 188 21.36 2.14 -3.82
C VAL A 188 21.70 3.35 -2.97
N VAL A 189 20.76 4.30 -2.90
CA VAL A 189 20.86 5.48 -2.03
C VAL A 189 20.06 5.20 -0.77
N LEU A 190 20.76 4.94 0.34
CA LEU A 190 20.17 4.67 1.65
C LEU A 190 21.04 5.16 2.81
N THR A 191 22.37 5.12 2.66
CA THR A 191 23.31 5.58 3.68
C THR A 191 23.73 7.02 3.45
N GLU A 192 24.16 7.74 4.50
CA GLU A 192 24.68 9.11 4.41
C GLU A 192 25.68 9.27 3.24
N SER A 193 26.68 8.39 3.18
CA SER A 193 27.68 8.42 2.10
C SER A 193 27.09 8.27 0.69
N SER A 194 26.01 7.51 0.53
CA SER A 194 25.34 7.33 -0.76
C SER A 194 24.47 8.53 -1.15
N TYR A 195 23.90 9.25 -0.18
CA TYR A 195 23.19 10.51 -0.41
C TYR A 195 24.17 11.61 -0.81
N VAL A 196 25.29 11.76 -0.08
CA VAL A 196 26.37 12.70 -0.43
C VAL A 196 26.86 12.44 -1.85
N GLU A 197 27.16 11.19 -2.20
CA GLU A 197 27.60 10.83 -3.54
C GLU A 197 26.56 11.18 -4.62
N ARG A 198 25.27 10.98 -4.33
CA ARG A 198 24.21 11.21 -5.32
C ARG A 198 23.87 12.68 -5.53
N TYR A 199 23.74 13.43 -4.45
CA TYR A 199 23.11 14.76 -4.45
C TYR A 199 24.11 15.89 -4.20
N LEU A 200 25.26 15.61 -3.57
CA LEU A 200 26.20 16.64 -3.13
C LEU A 200 27.57 16.57 -3.81
N ALA A 201 28.00 15.39 -4.28
CA ALA A 201 29.31 15.23 -4.94
C ALA A 201 29.41 16.03 -6.24
N THR A 202 28.30 16.19 -6.96
CA THR A 202 28.20 17.04 -8.16
C THR A 202 26.82 17.69 -8.24
N ASP A 203 26.72 18.79 -8.98
CA ASP A 203 25.44 19.46 -9.26
C ASP A 203 24.57 18.73 -10.29
N ASP A 204 25.05 17.66 -10.93
CA ASP A 204 24.39 17.02 -12.08
C ASP A 204 22.98 16.50 -11.74
N THR A 205 22.85 15.69 -10.68
CA THR A 205 21.55 15.18 -10.21
C THR A 205 20.60 16.33 -9.89
N ARG A 206 21.11 17.36 -9.19
CA ARG A 206 20.32 18.52 -8.79
C ARG A 206 19.78 19.26 -10.01
N LEU A 207 20.64 19.61 -10.97
CA LEU A 207 20.27 20.33 -12.18
C LEU A 207 19.29 19.54 -13.05
N LYS A 208 19.51 18.23 -13.20
CA LYS A 208 18.61 17.35 -13.97
C LYS A 208 17.23 17.25 -13.32
N LEU A 209 17.15 17.05 -12.00
CA LEU A 209 15.86 17.02 -11.29
C LEU A 209 15.14 18.36 -11.31
N LEU A 210 15.87 19.47 -11.17
CA LEU A 210 15.31 20.81 -11.33
C LEU A 210 14.72 20.99 -12.73
N ALA A 211 15.43 20.60 -13.78
CA ALA A 211 14.93 20.69 -15.14
C ALA A 211 13.62 19.89 -15.30
N VAL A 212 13.58 18.65 -14.81
CA VAL A 212 12.37 17.79 -14.84
C VAL A 212 11.20 18.46 -14.10
N PHE A 213 11.40 18.88 -12.85
CA PHE A 213 10.33 19.48 -12.04
C PHE A 213 9.90 20.86 -12.54
N MET A 214 10.79 21.63 -13.17
CA MET A 214 10.41 22.93 -13.73
C MET A 214 9.62 22.80 -15.03
N THR A 215 9.84 21.74 -15.81
CA THR A 215 9.26 21.59 -17.15
C THR A 215 8.00 20.72 -17.15
N HIS A 216 7.90 19.72 -16.27
CA HIS A 216 6.80 18.76 -16.25
C HIS A 216 5.97 18.82 -14.95
N PRO A 217 4.63 18.66 -15.02
CA PRO A 217 3.86 18.42 -13.82
C PRO A 217 4.22 17.04 -13.24
N VAL A 218 4.19 16.91 -11.92
CA VAL A 218 4.51 15.66 -11.22
C VAL A 218 3.40 15.34 -10.23
N VAL A 219 2.99 14.08 -10.20
CA VAL A 219 2.04 13.53 -9.22
C VAL A 219 2.80 12.60 -8.29
N PHE A 220 2.92 12.99 -7.02
CA PHE A 220 3.53 12.21 -5.95
C PHE A 220 2.52 11.20 -5.39
N ILE A 221 2.89 9.91 -5.32
CA ILE A 221 2.00 8.83 -4.86
C ILE A 221 2.76 7.94 -3.85
N GLY A 222 2.18 7.71 -2.68
CA GLY A 222 2.84 6.91 -1.62
C GLY A 222 4.15 7.55 -1.12
N PHE A 223 4.30 8.86 -1.28
CA PHE A 223 5.50 9.61 -0.97
C PHE A 223 5.23 10.58 0.19
N SER A 224 5.97 10.41 1.28
CA SER A 224 5.78 11.16 2.54
C SER A 224 6.44 12.53 2.58
N MET A 225 7.15 12.94 1.51
CA MET A 225 7.95 14.18 1.49
C MET A 225 8.92 14.28 2.69
N THR A 226 9.53 13.16 3.05
CA THR A 226 10.51 13.07 4.15
C THR A 226 11.96 13.00 3.67
N ASP A 227 12.17 12.73 2.37
CA ASP A 227 13.49 12.75 1.75
C ASP A 227 14.07 14.18 1.77
N PRO A 228 15.17 14.44 2.51
CA PRO A 228 15.73 15.78 2.65
C PRO A 228 16.17 16.41 1.32
N ASP A 229 16.78 15.64 0.43
CA ASP A 229 17.31 16.13 -0.85
C ASP A 229 16.17 16.46 -1.84
N LEU A 230 15.19 15.56 -1.98
CA LEU A 230 14.03 15.80 -2.82
C LEU A 230 13.16 16.95 -2.28
N THR A 231 13.01 17.05 -0.95
CA THR A 231 12.26 18.18 -0.36
C THR A 231 12.98 19.50 -0.55
N GLN A 232 14.31 19.53 -0.46
CA GLN A 232 15.10 20.74 -0.75
C GLN A 232 15.00 21.14 -2.22
N LEU A 233 15.05 20.18 -3.14
CA LEU A 233 14.81 20.42 -4.57
C LEU A 233 13.42 21.02 -4.82
N MET A 234 12.36 20.49 -4.21
CA MET A 234 11.01 21.03 -4.37
C MET A 234 10.86 22.45 -3.81
N ARG A 235 11.55 22.77 -2.71
CA ARG A 235 11.62 24.15 -2.19
C ARG A 235 12.29 25.08 -3.20
N GLU A 236 13.38 24.63 -3.83
CA GLU A 236 14.07 25.40 -4.86
C GLU A 236 13.20 25.63 -6.10
N VAL A 237 12.51 24.59 -6.59
CA VAL A 237 11.53 24.70 -7.69
C VAL A 237 10.44 25.71 -7.34
N THR A 238 9.88 25.62 -6.13
CA THR A 238 8.82 26.53 -5.66
C THR A 238 9.29 27.98 -5.62
N ALA A 239 10.47 28.22 -5.04
CA ALA A 239 11.05 29.55 -4.91
C ALA A 239 11.35 30.21 -6.27
N ARG A 240 11.72 29.40 -7.27
CA ARG A 240 12.03 29.86 -8.64
C ARG A 240 10.78 30.05 -9.50
N LEU A 241 9.83 29.11 -9.46
CA LEU A 241 8.63 29.17 -10.30
C LEU A 241 7.56 30.13 -9.76
N ARG A 242 7.41 30.22 -8.43
CA ARG A 242 6.41 31.06 -7.73
C ARG A 242 5.00 31.02 -8.35
N ARG A 243 4.58 29.85 -8.86
CA ARG A 243 3.27 29.70 -9.52
C ARG A 243 2.16 29.50 -8.52
N THR A 244 1.04 30.18 -8.78
CA THR A 244 -0.22 30.01 -8.06
C THR A 244 -1.36 29.81 -9.08
N PRO A 245 -2.11 28.70 -9.04
CA PRO A 245 -1.89 27.56 -8.15
C PRO A 245 -0.63 26.76 -8.56
N PRO A 246 -0.06 25.95 -7.64
CA PRO A 246 1.12 25.16 -7.96
C PRO A 246 0.86 24.11 -9.05
N ARG A 247 1.87 23.67 -9.79
CA ARG A 247 1.66 22.74 -10.94
C ARG A 247 1.81 21.25 -10.59
N HIS A 248 2.34 20.94 -9.41
CA HIS A 248 2.58 19.58 -8.95
C HIS A 248 1.43 19.14 -8.04
N PHE A 249 1.21 17.84 -7.95
CA PHE A 249 0.16 17.24 -7.13
C PHE A 249 0.73 16.18 -6.21
N ALA A 250 0.17 16.00 -5.02
CA ALA A 250 0.48 14.87 -4.14
C ALA A 250 -0.82 14.21 -3.68
N ILE A 251 -0.91 12.89 -3.85
CA ILE A 251 -2.06 12.12 -3.35
C ILE A 251 -1.72 11.65 -1.94
N LEU A 252 -2.46 12.17 -0.95
CA LEU A 252 -2.13 12.03 0.46
C LEU A 252 -3.31 11.46 1.24
N GLY A 253 -3.03 10.60 2.21
CA GLY A 253 -4.04 10.14 3.17
C GLY A 253 -4.23 11.18 4.27
N ALA A 254 -5.45 11.30 4.78
CA ALA A 254 -5.74 12.10 5.97
C ALA A 254 -6.81 11.44 6.84
N GLU A 255 -6.61 11.48 8.17
CA GLU A 255 -7.53 11.01 9.19
C GLU A 255 -8.56 12.07 9.61
N SER A 256 -8.41 13.32 9.20
CA SER A 256 -9.33 14.42 9.57
C SER A 256 -9.19 15.62 8.64
N THR A 257 -10.23 16.43 8.56
CA THR A 257 -10.18 17.71 7.84
C THR A 257 -9.15 18.68 8.44
N GLU A 258 -8.89 18.61 9.76
CA GLU A 258 -7.85 19.41 10.40
C GLU A 258 -6.45 19.03 9.90
N GLU A 259 -6.18 17.72 9.79
CA GLU A 259 -4.95 17.20 9.21
C GLU A 259 -4.80 17.59 7.73
N GLU A 260 -5.90 17.55 6.96
CA GLU A 260 -5.91 18.02 5.57
C GLU A 260 -5.49 19.49 5.47
N ILE A 261 -6.06 20.37 6.30
CA ILE A 261 -5.74 21.81 6.32
C ILE A 261 -4.27 22.04 6.67
N GLY A 262 -3.79 21.41 7.74
CA GLY A 262 -2.40 21.54 8.19
C GLY A 262 -1.40 21.03 7.15
N THR A 263 -1.68 19.85 6.60
CA THR A 263 -0.85 19.23 5.54
C THR A 263 -0.90 20.05 4.25
N ALA A 264 -2.06 20.59 3.88
CA ALA A 264 -2.20 21.40 2.67
C ALA A 264 -1.41 22.69 2.72
N SER A 265 -1.49 23.40 3.84
CA SER A 265 -0.71 24.63 4.06
C SER A 265 0.79 24.34 3.89
N ARG A 266 1.28 23.25 4.49
CA ARG A 266 2.68 22.82 4.34
C ARG A 266 3.01 22.45 2.89
N MET A 267 2.19 21.66 2.21
CA MET A 267 2.47 21.19 0.85
C MET A 267 2.49 22.33 -0.17
N ILE A 268 1.52 23.24 -0.09
CA ILE A 268 1.42 24.39 -1.00
C ILE A 268 2.54 25.40 -0.70
N GLY A 269 2.66 25.83 0.55
CA GLY A 269 3.59 26.90 0.93
C GLY A 269 5.05 26.49 0.88
N LYS A 270 5.39 25.30 1.38
CA LYS A 270 6.79 24.84 1.47
C LYS A 270 7.27 24.19 0.17
N PHE A 271 6.41 23.42 -0.50
CA PHE A 271 6.84 22.56 -1.61
C PHE A 271 6.20 22.90 -2.96
N GLY A 272 5.24 23.83 -3.01
CA GLY A 272 4.59 24.16 -4.27
C GLY A 272 3.87 22.95 -4.87
N VAL A 273 3.22 22.15 -4.02
CA VAL A 273 2.49 20.94 -4.40
C VAL A 273 1.05 21.05 -3.93
N GLN A 274 0.10 20.83 -4.84
CA GLN A 274 -1.32 20.72 -4.52
C GLN A 274 -1.64 19.34 -3.92
N PRO A 275 -2.14 19.26 -2.69
CA PRO A 275 -2.56 17.98 -2.14
C PRO A 275 -3.94 17.57 -2.69
N VAL A 276 -4.10 16.29 -2.99
CA VAL A 276 -5.39 15.64 -3.25
C VAL A 276 -5.56 14.58 -2.18
N PHE A 277 -6.47 14.82 -1.24
CA PHE A 277 -6.62 13.96 -0.08
C PHE A 277 -7.58 12.81 -0.32
N TYR A 278 -7.29 11.66 0.26
CA TYR A 278 -8.25 10.58 0.47
C TYR A 278 -8.33 10.25 1.96
N ARG A 279 -9.47 9.69 2.39
CA ARG A 279 -9.67 9.32 3.79
C ARG A 279 -8.83 8.09 4.13
N THR A 280 -8.06 8.18 5.21
CA THR A 280 -7.45 7.00 5.86
C THR A 280 -8.23 6.63 7.12
N ILE A 281 -8.33 5.33 7.39
CA ILE A 281 -8.94 4.83 8.62
C ILE A 281 -7.85 4.16 9.43
N LYS A 282 -7.64 4.63 10.66
CA LYS A 282 -6.70 4.01 11.57
C LYS A 282 -7.23 2.65 12.01
N LEU A 283 -6.43 1.60 11.79
CA LEU A 283 -6.76 0.23 12.18
C LEU A 283 -6.20 -0.08 13.58
N ASP A 284 -4.96 0.34 13.85
CA ASP A 284 -4.31 0.24 15.16
C ASP A 284 -3.18 1.29 15.32
N GLN A 285 -2.28 1.13 16.31
CA GLN A 285 -1.20 2.09 16.57
C GLN A 285 -0.22 2.27 15.39
N GLU A 286 -0.05 1.27 14.53
CA GLU A 286 0.94 1.27 13.45
C GLU A 286 0.33 1.09 12.05
N ARG A 287 -0.95 0.69 11.95
CA ARG A 287 -1.59 0.36 10.67
C ARG A 287 -2.78 1.27 10.34
N TYR A 288 -2.90 1.54 9.04
CA TYR A 288 -3.91 2.37 8.43
C TYR A 288 -4.53 1.67 7.21
N ASP A 289 -5.84 1.77 7.06
CA ASP A 289 -6.55 1.44 5.83
C ASP A 289 -6.46 2.62 4.86
N HIS A 290 -5.89 2.32 3.69
CA HIS A 290 -5.71 3.24 2.58
C HIS A 290 -6.68 2.95 1.42
N GLY A 291 -7.80 2.28 1.65
CA GLY A 291 -8.81 1.99 0.62
C GLY A 291 -9.27 3.22 -0.17
N GLY A 292 -9.31 4.40 0.48
CA GLY A 292 -9.59 5.68 -0.19
C GLY A 292 -8.61 6.04 -1.31
N LEU A 293 -7.36 5.58 -1.25
CA LEU A 293 -6.40 5.77 -2.34
C LEU A 293 -6.85 5.03 -3.60
N LEU A 294 -7.34 3.80 -3.45
CA LEU A 294 -7.81 2.99 -4.57
C LEU A 294 -9.04 3.61 -5.21
N GLU A 295 -9.98 4.09 -4.38
CA GLU A 295 -11.14 4.83 -4.85
C GLU A 295 -10.73 6.09 -5.63
N LEU A 296 -9.84 6.91 -5.07
CA LEU A 296 -9.36 8.13 -5.72
C LEU A 296 -8.71 7.81 -7.08
N LEU A 297 -7.77 6.86 -7.14
CA LEU A 297 -7.09 6.48 -8.39
C LEU A 297 -8.05 5.92 -9.43
N HIS A 298 -9.03 5.11 -9.00
CA HIS A 298 -10.09 4.62 -9.87
C HIS A 298 -10.90 5.78 -10.45
N ARG A 299 -11.33 6.75 -9.64
CA ARG A 299 -12.07 7.92 -10.11
C ARG A 299 -11.26 8.80 -11.07
N VAL A 300 -9.96 8.98 -10.84
CA VAL A 300 -9.06 9.64 -11.81
C VAL A 300 -9.11 8.90 -13.16
N GLY A 301 -9.01 7.57 -13.15
CA GLY A 301 -9.03 6.79 -14.38
C GLY A 301 -10.38 6.89 -15.11
N VAL A 302 -11.51 6.81 -14.40
CA VAL A 302 -12.85 7.00 -14.97
C VAL A 302 -12.99 8.39 -15.60
N ARG A 303 -12.60 9.44 -14.88
CA ARG A 303 -12.69 10.84 -15.34
C ARG A 303 -11.74 11.17 -16.50
N THR A 304 -10.71 10.35 -16.72
CA THR A 304 -9.77 10.46 -17.85
C THR A 304 -10.13 9.55 -19.02
N GLY A 305 -11.30 8.89 -18.97
CA GLY A 305 -11.80 8.02 -20.04
C GLY A 305 -11.03 6.71 -20.19
N LEU A 306 -10.27 6.32 -19.16
CA LEU A 306 -9.52 5.07 -19.16
C LEU A 306 -10.39 3.94 -18.59
N ASP A 307 -10.32 2.76 -19.21
CA ASP A 307 -10.93 1.55 -18.66
C ASP A 307 -10.13 1.05 -17.44
N VAL A 308 -10.39 1.71 -16.32
CA VAL A 308 -10.10 1.20 -14.99
C VAL A 308 -11.31 0.39 -14.51
N ALA A 309 -11.76 -0.61 -15.26
CA ALA A 309 -12.59 -1.66 -14.68
C ALA A 309 -11.88 -2.12 -13.40
N SER A 310 -12.51 -1.84 -12.25
CA SER A 310 -12.11 -2.43 -11.01
C SER A 310 -12.22 -3.94 -11.25
N ARG A 311 -11.12 -4.66 -11.05
CA ARG A 311 -11.33 -5.93 -10.37
C ARG A 311 -11.85 -5.46 -9.02
N SER A 312 -13.18 -5.50 -8.86
CA SER A 312 -13.87 -5.12 -7.63
C SER A 312 -13.35 -6.03 -6.52
N ALA A 313 -12.18 -5.70 -5.99
CA ALA A 313 -11.82 -6.04 -4.64
C ALA A 313 -12.70 -5.12 -3.79
N GLU A 314 -13.93 -5.55 -3.53
CA GLU A 314 -14.60 -5.20 -2.29
C GLU A 314 -13.68 -5.71 -1.17
N MET A 315 -12.73 -4.86 -0.80
CA MET A 315 -11.74 -5.14 0.23
C MET A 315 -12.15 -4.31 1.44
N VAL A 316 -13.20 -4.77 2.13
CA VAL A 316 -13.42 -4.40 3.53
C VAL A 316 -12.67 -5.44 4.35
N ILE A 317 -11.42 -5.16 4.68
CA ILE A 317 -10.64 -6.04 5.56
C ILE A 317 -11.13 -5.80 6.98
N ARG A 318 -12.03 -6.66 7.48
CA ARG A 318 -12.46 -6.68 8.88
C ARG A 318 -11.56 -7.64 9.66
N THR A 319 -10.78 -7.14 10.62
CA THR A 319 -9.90 -7.93 11.50
C THR A 319 -10.46 -8.04 12.91
N ALA A 320 -10.47 -9.23 13.51
CA ALA A 320 -10.72 -9.43 14.94
C ALA A 320 -9.42 -9.21 15.76
N PRO A 321 -9.40 -8.38 16.83
CA PRO A 321 -8.24 -8.28 17.71
C PRO A 321 -7.85 -9.64 18.32
N ALA A 322 -6.54 -9.87 18.41
CA ALA A 322 -5.98 -10.94 19.22
C ALA A 322 -6.09 -10.54 20.71
N SER A 323 -7.16 -10.97 21.40
CA SER A 323 -7.19 -10.97 22.87
C SER A 323 -7.57 -12.36 23.39
N MET A 324 -6.63 -12.99 24.09
CA MET A 324 -6.65 -14.40 24.54
C MET A 324 -7.69 -14.74 25.62
N SER A 325 -8.68 -13.90 25.94
CA SER A 325 -9.56 -14.13 27.11
C SER A 325 -11.05 -14.36 26.79
N ALA A 326 -11.43 -14.55 25.51
CA ALA A 326 -12.83 -14.79 25.11
C ALA A 326 -13.05 -16.07 24.29
N TYR A 327 -12.03 -16.92 24.11
CA TYR A 327 -12.04 -18.04 23.15
C TYR A 327 -12.74 -19.33 23.63
N ASP A 328 -13.22 -19.42 24.88
CA ASP A 328 -13.74 -20.69 25.42
C ASP A 328 -15.24 -20.95 25.15
N SER A 329 -15.99 -19.99 24.59
CA SER A 329 -17.38 -20.22 24.17
C SER A 329 -17.74 -19.47 22.90
N ASP A 330 -17.92 -20.20 21.80
CA ASP A 330 -18.49 -19.65 20.56
C ASP A 330 -19.99 -19.39 20.75
N PRO A 331 -20.43 -18.13 20.88
CA PRO A 331 -21.80 -17.79 21.28
C PRO A 331 -22.80 -17.89 20.12
N ASN A 332 -22.32 -18.07 18.89
CA ASN A 332 -23.18 -18.26 17.73
C ASN A 332 -23.49 -19.73 17.46
N LYS A 333 -22.77 -20.65 18.12
CA LYS A 333 -22.97 -22.10 17.95
C LYS A 333 -24.37 -22.51 18.42
N GLY A 334 -25.16 -23.06 17.50
CA GLY A 334 -26.55 -23.46 17.70
C GLY A 334 -27.57 -22.31 17.70
N ARG A 335 -27.15 -21.04 17.57
CA ARG A 335 -28.03 -19.85 17.64
C ARG A 335 -28.90 -19.69 16.39
N PHE A 336 -28.47 -20.24 15.25
CA PHE A 336 -29.08 -20.03 13.93
C PHE A 336 -29.65 -21.31 13.30
N GLY A 337 -29.76 -22.38 14.08
CA GLY A 337 -30.37 -23.64 13.64
C GLY A 337 -29.37 -24.70 13.17
N GLY A 338 -28.06 -24.45 13.30
CA GLY A 338 -27.01 -25.47 13.13
C GLY A 338 -26.82 -26.00 11.70
N SER A 339 -27.46 -25.40 10.70
CA SER A 339 -27.35 -25.84 9.30
C SER A 339 -26.86 -24.70 8.40
N PRO A 340 -25.85 -24.93 7.54
CA PRO A 340 -25.41 -23.94 6.56
C PRO A 340 -26.40 -23.80 5.39
N GLU A 341 -27.38 -24.71 5.29
CA GLU A 341 -28.38 -24.71 4.22
C GLU A 341 -29.80 -24.83 4.78
N GLN A 342 -30.67 -23.89 4.42
CA GLN A 342 -32.08 -23.87 4.80
C GLN A 342 -32.88 -23.02 3.81
N ASN A 343 -34.15 -23.38 3.57
CA ASN A 343 -35.09 -22.60 2.74
C ASN A 343 -34.56 -22.22 1.34
N GLY A 344 -33.76 -23.09 0.72
CA GLY A 344 -33.17 -22.84 -0.60
C GLY A 344 -32.05 -21.79 -0.62
N ARG A 345 -31.46 -21.49 0.55
CA ARG A 345 -30.25 -20.67 0.70
C ARG A 345 -29.12 -21.48 1.31
N ARG A 346 -27.89 -21.17 0.93
CA ARG A 346 -26.68 -21.78 1.51
C ARG A 346 -25.68 -20.72 1.91
N LEU A 347 -25.23 -20.76 3.16
CA LEU A 347 -24.05 -20.06 3.67
C LEU A 347 -22.86 -21.00 3.53
N ARG A 348 -21.78 -20.54 2.90
CA ARG A 348 -20.55 -21.34 2.77
C ARG A 348 -19.29 -20.51 2.80
N LEU A 349 -18.19 -21.18 3.10
CA LEU A 349 -16.85 -20.70 2.83
C LEU A 349 -16.54 -20.87 1.32
N VAL A 350 -16.27 -19.77 0.65
CA VAL A 350 -15.96 -19.74 -0.79
C VAL A 350 -14.46 -19.91 -1.04
N SER A 351 -13.64 -19.23 -0.24
CA SER A 351 -12.19 -19.32 -0.30
C SER A 351 -11.57 -18.99 1.04
N SER A 352 -10.43 -19.63 1.31
CA SER A 352 -9.60 -19.36 2.47
C SER A 352 -8.15 -19.16 2.03
N ARG A 353 -7.46 -18.17 2.60
CA ARG A 353 -6.05 -17.90 2.31
C ARG A 353 -5.30 -17.54 3.58
N VAL A 354 -4.19 -18.21 3.84
CA VAL A 354 -3.26 -17.82 4.90
C VAL A 354 -2.60 -16.49 4.54
N VAL A 355 -2.68 -15.53 5.45
CA VAL A 355 -1.95 -14.26 5.35
C VAL A 355 -0.56 -14.53 5.93
N GLU A 356 0.43 -14.68 5.06
CA GLU A 356 1.77 -15.10 5.47
C GLU A 356 2.41 -14.11 6.47
N ARG A 357 3.02 -14.69 7.53
CA ARG A 357 3.75 -14.08 8.67
C ARG A 357 2.96 -13.73 9.94
N GLU A 358 1.63 -13.87 10.00
CA GLU A 358 0.89 -13.41 11.19
C GLU A 358 -0.07 -14.43 11.86
N GLU A 359 -0.20 -15.69 11.40
CA GLU A 359 -1.22 -16.65 11.91
C GLU A 359 -2.68 -16.16 11.69
N TRP A 360 -2.92 -15.40 10.62
CA TRP A 360 -4.26 -14.98 10.21
C TRP A 360 -4.71 -15.70 8.94
N MET A 361 -6.01 -15.89 8.82
CA MET A 361 -6.67 -16.37 7.62
C MET A 361 -7.65 -15.35 7.09
N SER A 362 -7.59 -15.13 5.78
CA SER A 362 -8.65 -14.48 5.02
C SER A 362 -9.69 -15.51 4.60
N LEU A 363 -10.95 -15.27 4.96
CA LEU A 363 -12.07 -16.15 4.73
C LEU A 363 -13.13 -15.38 3.94
N THR A 364 -13.45 -15.85 2.74
CA THR A 364 -14.56 -15.30 1.94
C THR A 364 -15.80 -16.15 2.16
N LEU A 365 -16.85 -15.55 2.69
CA LEU A 365 -18.14 -16.17 2.98
C LEU A 365 -19.15 -15.75 1.92
N ALA A 366 -20.07 -16.64 1.58
CA ALA A 366 -21.18 -16.29 0.70
C ALA A 366 -22.49 -16.94 1.12
N VAL A 367 -23.57 -16.17 1.00
CA VAL A 367 -24.94 -16.67 1.00
C VAL A 367 -25.48 -16.63 -0.42
N GLU A 368 -25.83 -17.81 -0.94
CA GLU A 368 -26.28 -18.00 -2.32
C GLU A 368 -27.57 -18.83 -2.39
N ARG A 369 -28.20 -18.80 -3.56
CA ARG A 369 -29.41 -19.57 -3.89
C ARG A 369 -29.03 -21.03 -4.17
N VAL A 370 -29.83 -21.96 -3.64
CA VAL A 370 -29.72 -23.40 -3.93
C VAL A 370 -30.89 -23.84 -4.80
N GLY A 371 -30.60 -24.63 -5.85
CA GLY A 371 -31.61 -25.19 -6.75
C GLY A 371 -32.43 -24.11 -7.45
N ASP A 372 -33.74 -24.34 -7.51
CA ASP A 372 -34.71 -23.48 -8.22
C ASP A 372 -35.39 -22.44 -7.31
N ALA A 373 -34.88 -22.21 -6.10
CA ALA A 373 -35.40 -21.17 -5.20
C ALA A 373 -35.39 -19.79 -5.90
N PRO A 374 -36.23 -18.82 -5.49
CA PRO A 374 -36.17 -17.46 -6.03
C PRO A 374 -34.78 -16.82 -5.87
N PRO A 375 -34.40 -15.84 -6.71
CA PRO A 375 -33.15 -15.08 -6.52
C PRO A 375 -33.03 -14.54 -5.08
N LEU A 376 -31.80 -14.50 -4.58
CA LEU A 376 -31.52 -13.78 -3.33
C LEU A 376 -31.51 -12.29 -3.66
N GLU A 377 -32.24 -11.50 -2.87
CA GLU A 377 -32.41 -10.06 -3.10
C GLU A 377 -32.35 -9.30 -1.76
N GLY A 378 -32.11 -8.00 -1.84
CA GLY A 378 -32.01 -7.14 -0.65
C GLY A 378 -30.66 -7.28 0.06
N SER A 379 -30.69 -7.65 1.34
CA SER A 379 -29.51 -7.82 2.18
C SER A 379 -29.62 -9.10 3.03
N VAL A 380 -28.46 -9.63 3.39
CA VAL A 380 -28.30 -10.73 4.35
C VAL A 380 -27.59 -10.18 5.57
N ARG A 381 -28.15 -10.39 6.76
CA ARG A 381 -27.47 -10.02 8.00
C ARG A 381 -26.52 -11.12 8.41
N LEU A 382 -25.23 -10.82 8.52
CA LEU A 382 -24.23 -11.73 9.08
C LEU A 382 -24.07 -11.47 10.57
N TYR A 383 -23.83 -12.57 11.30
CA TYR A 383 -23.56 -12.62 12.72
C TYR A 383 -22.20 -13.30 12.91
N MET A 384 -21.21 -12.51 13.28
CA MET A 384 -19.84 -12.94 13.54
C MET A 384 -19.63 -13.19 15.02
N HIS A 385 -18.47 -13.74 15.38
CA HIS A 385 -18.09 -13.86 16.78
C HIS A 385 -17.99 -12.46 17.43
N PRO A 386 -18.35 -12.25 18.72
CA PRO A 386 -18.26 -10.95 19.39
C PRO A 386 -16.85 -10.37 19.52
N THR A 387 -15.83 -11.12 19.15
CA THR A 387 -14.45 -10.62 19.03
C THR A 387 -14.26 -9.75 17.80
N PHE A 388 -15.20 -9.73 16.85
CA PHE A 388 -15.15 -8.81 15.72
C PHE A 388 -15.64 -7.41 16.14
N PRO A 389 -15.01 -6.31 15.64
CA PRO A 389 -15.43 -4.94 15.96
C PRO A 389 -16.88 -4.61 15.60
N GLU A 390 -17.39 -5.23 14.53
CA GLU A 390 -18.80 -5.32 14.19
C GLU A 390 -19.16 -6.81 14.09
N ASP A 391 -19.88 -7.31 15.08
CA ASP A 391 -20.29 -8.71 15.18
C ASP A 391 -21.66 -8.98 14.56
N GLU A 392 -22.43 -7.94 14.20
CA GLU A 392 -23.69 -8.07 13.46
C GLU A 392 -23.80 -6.97 12.39
N TYR A 393 -23.92 -7.34 11.11
CA TYR A 393 -24.00 -6.35 10.02
C TYR A 393 -24.70 -6.87 8.75
N ASP A 394 -25.24 -5.97 7.93
CA ASP A 394 -25.96 -6.30 6.71
C ASP A 394 -25.04 -6.28 5.47
N VAL A 395 -24.99 -7.41 4.75
CA VAL A 395 -24.29 -7.57 3.47
C VAL A 395 -25.29 -7.45 2.33
N LYS A 396 -25.06 -6.50 1.42
CA LYS A 396 -25.94 -6.29 0.26
C LYS A 396 -25.81 -7.45 -0.73
N VAL A 397 -26.94 -7.89 -1.27
CA VAL A 397 -26.96 -8.92 -2.29
C VAL A 397 -26.66 -8.30 -3.66
N THR A 398 -25.64 -8.83 -4.35
CA THR A 398 -25.24 -8.40 -5.70
C THR A 398 -25.19 -9.62 -6.60
N GLY A 399 -25.88 -9.58 -7.74
CA GLY A 399 -25.92 -10.71 -8.69
C GLY A 399 -26.50 -12.00 -8.07
N GLY A 400 -27.42 -11.88 -7.11
CA GLY A 400 -28.05 -13.03 -6.43
C GLY A 400 -27.19 -13.70 -5.36
N THR A 401 -26.09 -13.08 -4.93
CA THR A 401 -25.22 -13.58 -3.85
C THR A 401 -24.88 -12.44 -2.89
N ALA A 402 -24.98 -12.70 -1.58
CA ALA A 402 -24.35 -11.84 -0.57
C ALA A 402 -22.98 -12.44 -0.27
N ARG A 403 -21.90 -11.67 -0.48
CA ARG A 403 -20.53 -12.14 -0.30
C ARG A 403 -19.77 -11.14 0.55
N ASP A 404 -18.98 -11.63 1.49
CA ASP A 404 -18.07 -10.79 2.27
C ASP A 404 -16.76 -11.54 2.59
N THR A 405 -15.70 -10.81 2.91
CA THR A 405 -14.41 -11.38 3.29
C THR A 405 -13.95 -10.85 4.64
N VAL A 406 -13.55 -11.77 5.52
CA VAL A 406 -13.17 -11.46 6.91
C VAL A 406 -11.79 -12.02 7.23
N LEU A 407 -11.07 -11.39 8.15
CA LEU A 407 -9.81 -11.90 8.69
C LEU A 407 -10.02 -12.43 10.12
N SER A 408 -9.56 -13.64 10.37
CA SER A 408 -9.59 -14.26 11.70
C SER A 408 -8.29 -15.00 12.00
N THR A 409 -7.98 -15.19 13.28
CA THR A 409 -6.86 -16.01 13.79
C THR A 409 -7.31 -17.37 14.32
N GLY A 410 -8.62 -17.60 14.44
CA GLY A 410 -9.22 -18.87 14.88
C GLY A 410 -10.57 -19.14 14.22
N ALA A 411 -10.99 -20.39 14.19
CA ALA A 411 -12.29 -20.80 13.70
C ALA A 411 -13.43 -20.34 14.64
N PHE A 412 -14.59 -20.09 14.07
CA PHE A 412 -15.78 -19.63 14.78
C PHE A 412 -17.05 -19.94 13.97
N THR A 413 -18.20 -19.79 14.59
CA THR A 413 -19.51 -20.02 13.97
C THR A 413 -20.05 -18.72 13.39
N VAL A 414 -20.32 -18.74 12.08
CA VAL A 414 -20.97 -17.64 11.36
C VAL A 414 -22.47 -17.91 11.32
N GLY A 415 -23.26 -16.94 11.77
CA GLY A 415 -24.70 -16.91 11.50
C GLY A 415 -25.03 -16.04 10.29
N ALA A 416 -26.06 -16.40 9.53
CA ALA A 416 -26.62 -15.53 8.51
C ALA A 416 -28.15 -15.56 8.54
N VAL A 417 -28.77 -14.39 8.40
CA VAL A 417 -30.22 -14.21 8.36
C VAL A 417 -30.61 -13.52 7.05
N ALA A 418 -31.43 -14.20 6.25
CA ALA A 418 -31.86 -13.76 4.92
C ALA A 418 -33.40 -13.74 4.79
N ASP A 419 -33.88 -13.30 3.63
CA ASP A 419 -35.30 -13.33 3.24
C ASP A 419 -36.25 -12.62 4.23
N GLY A 420 -35.77 -11.51 4.82
CA GLY A 420 -36.51 -10.71 5.80
C GLY A 420 -36.63 -11.38 7.18
N GLY A 421 -35.69 -12.26 7.55
CA GLY A 421 -35.69 -12.95 8.85
C GLY A 421 -36.18 -14.40 8.80
N ARG A 422 -36.72 -14.84 7.65
CA ARG A 422 -37.33 -16.16 7.48
C ARG A 422 -36.32 -17.30 7.31
N THR A 423 -35.13 -16.99 6.83
CA THR A 423 -34.07 -17.97 6.61
C THR A 423 -32.93 -17.70 7.56
N ARG A 424 -32.56 -18.69 8.38
CA ARG A 424 -31.42 -18.63 9.29
C ARG A 424 -30.45 -19.74 8.89
N LEU A 425 -29.17 -19.38 8.77
CA LEU A 425 -28.11 -20.28 8.32
C LEU A 425 -26.98 -20.19 9.33
N GLU A 426 -26.30 -21.31 9.54
CA GLU A 426 -25.20 -21.44 10.49
C GLU A 426 -24.05 -22.21 9.85
N LEU A 427 -22.85 -21.61 9.85
CA LEU A 427 -21.65 -22.25 9.34
C LEU A 427 -20.60 -22.29 10.45
N ASP A 428 -20.34 -23.49 10.97
CA ASP A 428 -19.27 -23.75 11.93
C ASP A 428 -17.95 -23.98 11.18
N LEU A 429 -17.07 -22.97 11.18
CA LEU A 429 -15.78 -23.06 10.49
C LEU A 429 -14.85 -24.10 11.13
N ALA A 430 -15.09 -24.53 12.37
CA ALA A 430 -14.29 -25.60 12.97
C ALA A 430 -14.57 -26.96 12.32
N GLN A 431 -15.65 -27.10 11.56
CA GLN A 431 -16.02 -28.30 10.81
C GLN A 431 -15.59 -28.25 9.33
N GLU A 432 -14.96 -27.15 8.89
CA GLU A 432 -14.48 -26.99 7.52
C GLU A 432 -13.14 -27.71 7.31
N ASN A 433 -13.18 -28.89 6.68
CA ASN A 433 -11.99 -29.69 6.37
C ASN A 433 -10.95 -28.99 5.48
N SER A 434 -11.35 -27.91 4.81
CA SER A 434 -10.47 -27.10 3.95
C SER A 434 -9.55 -26.16 4.71
N LEU A 435 -9.77 -25.99 6.03
CA LEU A 435 -8.99 -25.09 6.88
C LEU A 435 -7.85 -25.82 7.58
N PRO A 436 -6.70 -25.15 7.81
CA PRO A 436 -5.54 -25.78 8.42
C PRO A 436 -5.77 -26.07 9.92
N PRO A 437 -5.20 -27.16 10.47
CA PRO A 437 -5.44 -27.57 11.85
C PRO A 437 -5.13 -26.51 12.92
N TRP A 438 -4.10 -25.69 12.69
CA TRP A 438 -3.72 -24.62 13.61
C TRP A 438 -4.79 -23.53 13.75
N PHE A 439 -5.65 -23.37 12.75
CA PHE A 439 -6.73 -22.38 12.73
C PHE A 439 -7.99 -22.93 13.42
N ILE A 440 -8.23 -24.23 13.31
CA ILE A 440 -9.40 -24.91 13.90
C ILE A 440 -9.22 -25.13 15.41
N GLY A 441 -8.00 -25.39 15.88
CA GLY A 441 -7.72 -25.79 17.26
C GLY A 441 -7.38 -24.65 18.24
N ARG A 442 -7.77 -23.40 17.95
CA ARG A 442 -7.48 -22.22 18.77
C ARG A 442 -8.70 -21.66 19.47
#